data_AF-A0A0J7J1P7-F1
#
_entry.id   AF-A0A0J7J1P7-F1
#
_cell.length_a   1.000
_cell.length_b   1.000
_cell.length_c   1.000
_cell.angle_alpha   90.00
_cell.angle_beta   90.00
_cell.angle_gamma   90.00
#
_symmetry.space_group_name_H-M   'P 1'
#
loop_
_entity.id
_entity.type
_entity.pdbx_description
1 polymer ?
#
loop_
_entity_poly.entity_id
_entity_poly.type
_entity_poly.pdbx_seq_one_letter_code
_entity_poly.pdbx_strand_id
1 'polypeptide(L)' 'MKELIEKITAEFENFKTEADAQAEKGNKAAGTRARKSTLALEKMLKEFRKTSLEATK' A
#
# COMPACT_ATOMS: atom_id res chain seq x y z
N MET A 1 14.24 0.34 -7.38
CA MET A 1 14.06 0.75 -5.96
C MET A 1 13.27 2.06 -5.84
N LYS A 2 13.70 3.17 -6.49
CA LYS A 2 12.97 4.45 -6.48
C LYS A 2 11.52 4.35 -6.96
N GLU A 3 11.29 3.70 -8.10
CA GLU A 3 9.95 3.43 -8.63
C GLU A 3 9.09 2.56 -7.68
N LEU A 4 9.72 1.63 -6.95
CA LEU A 4 9.02 0.77 -6.01
C LEU A 4 8.55 1.56 -4.77
N ILE A 5 9.38 2.49 -4.30
CA ILE A 5 9.04 3.42 -3.22
C ILE A 5 7.86 4.32 -3.66
N GLU A 6 7.91 4.87 -4.88
CA GLU A 6 6.82 5.69 -5.43
C GLU A 6 5.48 4.93 -5.47
N LYS A 7 5.49 3.67 -5.92
CA LYS A 7 4.29 2.81 -5.95
C LYS A 7 3.75 2.52 -4.53
N ILE A 8 4.64 2.28 -3.57
CA ILE A 8 4.26 2.05 -2.16
C ILE A 8 3.60 3.32 -1.59
N THR A 9 4.20 4.48 -1.81
CA THR A 9 3.65 5.76 -1.34
C THR A 9 2.27 6.03 -1.94
N ALA A 10 2.12 5.86 -3.26
CA ALA A 10 0.84 6.07 -3.93
C ALA A 10 -0.27 5.14 -3.42
N GLU A 11 0.02 3.85 -3.22
CA GLU A 11 -0.95 2.90 -2.70
C GLU A 11 -1.31 3.20 -1.24
N PHE A 12 -0.34 3.67 -0.45
CA PHE A 12 -0.59 4.09 0.93
C PHE A 12 -1.46 5.35 1.02
N GLU A 13 -1.24 6.34 0.15
CA GLU A 13 -2.09 7.54 0.07
C GLU A 13 -3.53 7.20 -0.34
N ASN A 14 -3.69 6.28 -1.30
CA ASN A 14 -5.00 5.75 -1.68
C ASN A 14 -5.69 5.06 -0.51
N PHE A 15 -4.98 4.19 0.20
CA PHE A 15 -5.50 3.53 1.41
C PHE A 15 -5.93 4.55 2.47
N LYS A 16 -5.08 5.54 2.75
CA LYS A 16 -5.36 6.59 3.74
C LYS A 16 -6.63 7.36 3.39
N THR A 17 -6.76 7.78 2.13
CA THR A 17 -7.95 8.52 1.65
C THR A 17 -9.23 7.70 1.83
N GLU A 18 -9.20 6.42 1.51
CA GLU A 18 -10.35 5.52 1.68
C GLU A 18 -10.66 5.22 3.16
N ALA A 19 -9.63 5.13 4.00
CA ALA A 19 -9.78 4.94 5.44
C ALA A 19 -10.38 6.18 6.12
N ASP A 20 -9.94 7.37 5.74
CA ASP A 20 -10.49 8.64 6.23
C ASP A 20 -11.96 8.78 5.80
N ALA A 21 -12.28 8.48 4.54
CA ALA A 21 -13.67 8.46 4.05
C ALA A 21 -14.55 7.43 4.78
N GLN A 22 -13.98 6.29 5.17
CA GLN A 22 -14.66 5.29 5.98
C GLN A 22 -14.97 5.78 7.38
N ALA A 23 -13.99 6.43 8.04
CA ALA A 23 -14.13 6.95 9.38
C ALA A 23 -15.20 8.04 9.46
N GLU A 24 -15.34 8.88 8.44
CA GLU A 24 -16.33 9.96 8.41
C GLU A 24 -17.73 9.51 7.99
N LYS A 25 -17.86 8.63 6.99
CA LYS A 25 -19.14 8.39 6.29
C LYS A 25 -19.61 6.94 6.27
N GLY A 26 -18.86 5.98 6.85
CA GLY A 26 -19.27 4.58 6.87
C GLY A 26 -19.45 3.97 5.46
N ASN A 27 -18.47 4.18 4.59
CA ASN A 27 -18.38 3.57 3.27
C ASN A 27 -18.28 2.03 3.32
N LYS A 28 -19.38 1.31 3.04
CA LYS A 28 -19.40 -0.17 2.99
C LYS A 28 -18.32 -0.79 2.09
N ALA A 29 -17.84 -0.09 1.06
CA ALA A 29 -16.78 -0.57 0.17
C ALA A 29 -15.37 -0.45 0.78
N ALA A 30 -15.20 0.33 1.85
CA ALA A 30 -13.89 0.62 2.43
C ALA A 30 -13.19 -0.63 2.97
N GLY A 31 -13.91 -1.59 3.56
CA GLY A 31 -13.30 -2.84 4.03
C GLY A 31 -12.70 -3.68 2.90
N THR A 32 -13.41 -3.79 1.77
CA THR A 32 -12.91 -4.49 0.57
C THR A 32 -11.74 -3.75 -0.07
N ARG A 33 -11.78 -2.42 -0.10
CA ARG A 33 -10.70 -1.58 -0.62
C ARG A 33 -9.45 -1.64 0.26
N ALA A 34 -9.61 -1.54 1.59
CA ALA A 34 -8.53 -1.70 2.55
C ALA A 34 -7.86 -3.07 2.40
N ARG A 35 -8.63 -4.16 2.28
CA ARG A 35 -8.07 -5.49 2.02
C ARG A 35 -7.27 -5.54 0.71
N LYS A 36 -7.77 -4.93 -0.36
CA LYS A 36 -7.08 -4.86 -1.65
C LYS A 36 -5.75 -4.11 -1.52
N SER A 37 -5.75 -2.94 -0.87
CA SER A 37 -4.54 -2.16 -0.65
C SER A 37 -3.54 -2.88 0.25
N THR A 38 -3.98 -3.60 1.28
CA THR A 38 -3.10 -4.43 2.12
C THR A 38 -2.39 -5.49 1.29
N LEU A 39 -3.10 -6.22 0.42
CA LEU A 39 -2.48 -7.25 -0.42
C LEU A 39 -1.49 -6.67 -1.43
N ALA A 40 -1.79 -5.50 -1.99
CA ALA A 40 -0.90 -4.79 -2.90
C ALA A 40 0.37 -4.30 -2.19
N LEU A 41 0.21 -3.62 -1.05
CA LEU A 41 1.31 -3.13 -0.21
C LEU A 41 2.20 -4.27 0.30
N GLU A 42 1.61 -5.37 0.77
CA GLU A 42 2.37 -6.53 1.24
C GLU A 42 3.33 -7.06 0.16
N LYS A 43 2.85 -7.21 -1.07
CA LYS A 43 3.66 -7.67 -2.20
C LYS A 43 4.81 -6.69 -2.50
N MET A 44 4.50 -5.40 -2.57
CA MET A 44 5.50 -4.36 -2.87
C MET A 44 6.55 -4.23 -1.75
N LEU A 45 6.16 -4.35 -0.48
CA LEU A 45 7.08 -4.30 0.65
C LEU A 45 8.01 -5.52 0.69
N LYS A 46 7.52 -6.72 0.33
CA LYS A 46 8.35 -7.92 0.18
C LYS A 46 9.36 -7.77 -0.96
N GLU A 47 8.93 -7.23 -2.09
CA GLU A 47 9.82 -6.92 -3.22
C GLU A 47 10.87 -5.89 -2.82
N PHE A 48 10.48 -4.81 -2.12
CA PHE A 48 11.39 -3.80 -1.61
C PHE A 48 12.48 -4.41 -0.74
N ARG A 49 12.10 -5.27 0.20
CA ARG A 49 13.03 -5.99 1.07
C ARG A 49 13.99 -6.85 0.25
N LYS A 50 13.49 -7.62 -0.71
CA LYS A 50 14.32 -8.50 -1.55
C LYS A 50 15.34 -7.68 -2.36
N THR A 51 14.89 -6.66 -3.09
CA THR A 51 15.76 -5.80 -3.90
C THR A 51 16.78 -5.04 -3.04
N SER A 52 16.40 -4.65 -1.82
CA SER A 52 17.33 -4.00 -0.89
C SER A 52 18.46 -4.93 -0.44
N LEU A 53 18.14 -6.19 -0.14
CA LEU A 53 19.15 -7.20 0.22
C LEU A 53 20.08 -7.53 -0.95
N GLU A 54 19.54 -7.56 -2.18
CA GLU A 54 20.33 -7.78 -3.40
C GLU A 54 21.26 -6.59 -3.70
N ALA A 55 20.83 -5.36 -3.45
CA ALA A 55 21.65 -4.16 -3.66
C ALA A 55 22.82 -4.03 -2.66
N THR A 56 22.78 -4.75 -1.54
CA THR A 56 23.83 -4.76 -0.50
C THR A 56 24.79 -5.95 -0.61
N LYS A 57 24.63 -6.81 -1.61
CA LYS A 57 25.54 -7.93 -1.91
C LYS A 57 26.55 -7.54 -2.97
#